data_AF-A0A316TNS1-F1
#
_entry.id   AF-A0A316TNS1-F1
#
_cell.length_a   1.000
_cell.length_b   1.000
_cell.length_c   1.000
_cell.angle_alpha   90.00
_cell.angle_beta   90.00
_cell.angle_gamma   90.00
#
_symmetry.space_group_name_H-M   'P 1'
#
loop_
_entity.id
_entity.type
_entity.pdbx_description
1 polymer ?
#
loop_
_entity_poly.entity_id
_entity_poly.type
_entity_poly.pdbx_seq_one_letter_code
_entity_poly.pdbx_strand_id
1 'polypeptide(L)' 'MLRGPGFKSYLQYVSFGTEIAVAVGAPILLGYWLDTVFDTSPYLTLSGVLLAVILFILMLIRLIRKLNEE' A
#
# COMPACT_ATOMS: atom_id res chain seq x y z
N MET A 1 24.05 -15.61 21.20
CA MET A 1 23.00 -14.86 21.93
C MET A 1 22.06 -14.25 20.89
N LEU A 2 21.06 -15.00 20.43
CA LEU A 2 20.09 -14.49 19.46
C LEU A 2 19.09 -13.61 20.21
N ARG A 3 19.35 -12.30 20.24
CA ARG A 3 18.42 -11.31 20.76
C ARG A 3 17.26 -11.27 19.76
N GLY A 4 16.18 -12.00 20.04
CA GLY A 4 14.99 -12.01 19.19
C GLY A 4 14.50 -10.58 18.93
N PRO A 5 13.94 -10.28 17.74
CA PRO A 5 13.45 -8.94 17.43
C PRO A 5 12.50 -8.52 18.54
N GLY A 6 12.85 -7.43 19.24
CA GLY A 6 12.00 -6.90 20.29
C GLY A 6 10.62 -6.57 19.71
N PHE A 7 9.58 -6.66 20.52
CA PHE A 7 8.19 -6.30 20.20
C PHE A 7 8.03 -5.06 19.28
N LYS A 8 8.94 -4.09 19.41
CA LYS A 8 9.06 -2.89 18.57
C LYS A 8 9.29 -3.17 17.07
N SER A 9 10.18 -4.09 16.71
CA SER A 9 10.45 -4.44 15.30
C SER A 9 9.28 -5.18 14.67
N TYR A 10 8.62 -6.06 15.44
CA TYR A 10 7.41 -6.74 14.99
C TYR A 10 6.27 -5.74 14.68
N LEU A 11 6.03 -4.78 15.59
CA LEU A 11 5.06 -3.70 15.37
C LEU A 11 5.35 -2.87 14.13
N GLN A 12 6.62 -2.61 13.82
CA GLN A 12 7.00 -1.87 12.62
C GLN A 12 6.60 -2.61 11.33
N TYR A 13 6.82 -3.93 11.26
CA TYR A 13 6.39 -4.72 10.10
C TYR A 13 4.86 -4.74 9.93
N VAL A 14 4.12 -4.87 11.02
CA VAL A 14 2.64 -4.84 11.00
C VAL A 14 2.12 -3.47 10.56
N SER A 15 2.71 -2.39 11.08
CA SER A 15 2.37 -1.02 10.68
C SER A 15 2.58 -0.81 9.19
N PHE A 16 3.70 -1.31 8.66
CA PHE A 16 4.02 -1.18 7.24
C PHE A 16 3.07 -1.99 6.34
N GLY A 17 2.72 -3.22 6.74
CA GLY A 17 1.72 -4.02 6.03
C GLY A 17 0.34 -3.35 5.98
N THR A 18 -0.07 -2.74 7.10
CA THR A 18 -1.32 -1.96 7.18
C THR A 18 -1.28 -0.75 6.26
N GLU A 19 -0.15 -0.03 6.24
CA GLU A 19 0.05 1.13 5.38
C GLU A 19 -0.08 0.75 3.89
N ILE A 20 0.53 -0.37 3.47
CA ILE A 20 0.41 -0.90 2.11
C ILE A 20 -1.05 -1.24 1.79
N ALA A 21 -1.73 -1.97 2.68
CA ALA A 21 -3.10 -2.40 2.44
C ALA A 21 -4.04 -1.21 2.20
N VAL A 22 -3.87 -0.13 2.97
CA VAL A 22 -4.63 1.12 2.80
C VAL A 22 -4.22 1.83 1.52
N ALA A 23 -2.92 2.01 1.26
CA ALA A 23 -2.42 2.74 0.10
C ALA A 23 -2.82 2.09 -1.22
N VAL A 24 -2.88 0.76 -1.27
CA VAL A 24 -3.30 -0.01 -2.46
C VAL A 24 -4.82 -0.13 -2.52
N GLY A 25 -5.48 -0.45 -1.41
CA GLY A 25 -6.92 -0.71 -1.38
C GLY A 25 -7.76 0.55 -1.60
N ALA A 26 -7.37 1.68 -1.01
CA ALA A 26 -8.13 2.94 -1.10
C ALA A 26 -8.40 3.40 -2.55
N PRO A 27 -7.42 3.52 -3.44
CA PRO A 27 -7.67 3.97 -4.82
C PRO A 27 -8.49 2.97 -5.64
N ILE A 28 -8.37 1.66 -5.39
CA ILE A 28 -9.18 0.64 -6.08
C ILE A 28 -10.64 0.74 -5.63
N LEU A 29 -10.90 0.82 -4.32
CA LEU A 29 -12.24 0.97 -3.77
C LEU A 29 -12.89 2.30 -4.17
N LEU A 30 -12.11 3.38 -4.20
CA LEU A 30 -12.56 4.67 -4.71
C LEU A 30 -12.90 4.59 -6.20
N GLY A 31 -12.04 3.97 -7.01
CA GLY A 31 -12.29 3.77 -8.43
C GLY A 31 -13.57 2.99 -8.69
N TYR A 32 -13.79 1.92 -7.92
CA TYR A 32 -15.02 1.13 -8.00
C TYR A 32 -16.26 1.94 -7.61
N TRP A 33 -16.20 2.66 -6.49
CA TRP A 33 -17.31 3.51 -6.06
C TRP A 33 -17.64 4.58 -7.10
N LEU A 34 -16.62 5.25 -7.66
CA LEU A 34 -16.82 6.23 -8.72
C LEU A 34 -17.40 5.60 -9.99
N ASP A 35 -16.93 4.42 -10.38
CA ASP A 35 -17.50 3.69 -11.52
C ASP A 35 -18.98 3.39 -11.34
N THR A 36 -19.43 3.06 -10.12
CA THR A 36 -20.86 2.84 -9.83
C THR A 36 -21.69 4.11 -9.85
N VAL A 37 -21.10 5.27 -9.52
CA VAL A 37 -21.80 6.56 -9.49
C VAL A 37 -21.91 7.19 -10.88
N PHE A 38 -20.87 7.06 -11.70
CA PHE A 38 -20.81 7.67 -13.04
C PHE A 38 -21.14 6.70 -14.17
N ASP A 39 -21.46 5.44 -13.86
CA ASP A 39 -21.71 4.36 -14.83
C ASP A 39 -20.54 4.17 -15.83
N THR A 40 -19.32 4.41 -15.35
CA THR A 40 -18.08 4.33 -16.13
C THR A 40 -17.38 2.97 -15.96
N SER A 41 -18.05 1.98 -15.38
CA SER A 41 -17.45 0.69 -15.08
C SER A 41 -16.82 0.03 -16.33
N PRO A 42 -15.55 -0.42 -16.29
CA PRO A 42 -14.61 -0.46 -15.15
C PRO A 42 -13.45 0.55 -15.27
N TYR A 43 -13.61 1.69 -15.95
CA TYR A 43 -12.49 2.57 -16.29
C TYR A 43 -11.85 3.26 -15.08
N LEU A 44 -12.62 3.72 -14.10
CA LEU A 44 -12.08 4.37 -12.91
C LEU A 44 -11.48 3.36 -11.92
N THR A 45 -12.02 2.14 -11.87
CA THR A 45 -11.42 1.03 -11.15
C THR A 45 -10.06 0.68 -11.72
N LEU A 46 -9.93 0.59 -13.06
CA LEU A 46 -8.66 0.32 -13.73
C LEU A 46 -7.63 1.42 -13.48
N SER A 47 -8.04 2.69 -13.51
CA SER A 47 -7.12 3.80 -13.16
C SER A 47 -6.70 3.74 -11.69
N GLY A 48 -7.62 3.38 -10.79
CA GLY A 48 -7.35 3.13 -9.37
C GLY A 48 -6.34 2.00 -9.16
N VAL A 49 -6.44 0.90 -9.92
CA VAL A 49 -5.47 -0.20 -9.91
C VAL A 49 -4.09 0.26 -10.39
N LEU A 50 -4.01 1.01 -11.49
CA LEU A 50 -2.74 1.56 -11.99
C LEU A 50 -2.09 2.47 -10.94
N LEU A 51 -2.88 3.33 -10.30
CA LEU A 51 -2.40 4.20 -9.23
C LEU A 51 -1.93 3.40 -8.01
N ALA A 52 -2.66 2.34 -7.64
CA ALA A 52 -2.28 1.43 -6.57
C ALA A 52 -0.93 0.74 -6.82
N VAL A 53 -0.67 0.30 -8.07
CA VAL A 53 0.62 -0.28 -8.47
C VAL A 53 1.75 0.73 -8.33
N ILE A 54 1.55 1.98 -8.79
CA ILE A 54 2.55 3.04 -8.64
C ILE A 54 2.84 3.31 -7.17
N LEU A 55 1.81 3.47 -6.34
CA LEU A 55 1.96 3.69 -4.90
C LEU A 55 2.72 2.55 -4.23
N PHE A 56 2.37 1.30 -4.54
CA PHE A 56 3.05 0.13 -4.01
C PHE A 56 4.54 0.12 -4.35
N ILE A 57 4.91 0.39 -5.60
CA ILE A 57 6.32 0.48 -6.03
C ILE A 57 7.04 1.59 -5.26
N LEU A 58 6.45 2.78 -5.15
CA LEU A 58 7.04 3.90 -4.40
C LEU A 58 7.24 3.57 -2.92
N MET A 59 6.30 2.85 -2.31
CA MET A 59 6.42 2.38 -0.93
C MET A 59 7.53 1.35 -0.76
N LEU A 60 7.68 0.40 -1.69
CA LEU A 60 8.79 -0.55 -1.67
C LEU A 60 10.13 0.16 -1.78
N ILE A 61 10.26 1.14 -2.68
CA ILE A 61 11.49 1.94 -2.80
C ILE A 61 11.79 2.68 -1.49
N ARG A 62 10.76 3.27 -0.85
CA ARG A 62 10.91 3.94 0.46
C ARG A 62 11.35 2.95 1.55
N LEU A 63 10.77 1.75 1.59
CA LEU A 63 11.15 0.71 2.54
C LEU A 63 12.62 0.32 2.38
N ILE A 64 13.05 0.04 1.14
CA ILE A 64 14.43 -0.36 0.85
C ILE A 64 15.41 0.74 1.27
N ARG A 65 15.10 2.02 0.98
CA ARG A 65 15.94 3.14 1.42
C ARG A 65 16.04 3.22 2.94
N LYS A 66 14.91 3.09 3.63
CA LYS A 66 14.88 3.11 5.09
C LYS A 66 15.69 1.97 5.71
N LEU A 67 15.62 0.77 5.12
CA LEU A 67 16.40 -0.39 5.57
C LEU A 67 17.91 -0.26 5.29
N ASN A 68 18.31 0.54 4.29
CA ASN A 68 19.73 0.81 3.99
C ASN A 68 20.32 1.96 4.82
N GLU A 69 19.47 2.85 5.35
CA GLU A 69 19.87 3.97 6.21
C GLU A 69 19.97 3.58 7.70
N GLU A 70 19.36 2.47 8.11
CA GLU A 70 19.48 1.84 9.44
C GLU A 70 20.66 0.86 9.53
#